data_AF-A0AAX3MZU3-F1
#
_entry.id   AF-A0AAX3MZU3-F1
#
_cell.length_a   1.000
_cell.length_b   1.000
_cell.length_c   1.000
_cell.angle_alpha   90.00
_cell.angle_beta   90.00
_cell.angle_gamma   90.00
#
_symmetry.space_group_name_H-M   'P 1'
#
loop_
_entity.id
_entity.type
_entity.pdbx_description
1 polymer ?
#
loop_
_entity_poly.entity_id
_entity_poly.type
_entity_poly.pdbx_seq_one_letter_code
_entity_poly.pdbx_strand_id
1 'polypeptide(L)' 'MEKQHKNTVKSLIAKNGYWTGFLVANKVNPVHVKGCWHLGFRVTVSSIEELDKAINRFAYYNCNRELGNRVSFYKK' A
#
# COMPACT_ATOMS: atom_id res chain seq x y z
N MET A 1 -8.45 -3.76 -8.81
CA MET A 1 -6.98 -3.65 -8.70
C MET A 1 -6.47 -4.98 -8.19
N GLU A 2 -5.27 -5.37 -8.59
CA GLU A 2 -4.66 -6.61 -8.13
C GLU A 2 -4.01 -6.39 -6.75
N LYS A 3 -4.45 -7.15 -5.74
CA LYS A 3 -3.88 -7.10 -4.39
C LYS A 3 -2.53 -7.81 -4.37
N GLN A 4 -1.55 -7.22 -3.71
CA GLN A 4 -0.20 -7.77 -3.59
C GLN A 4 0.14 -8.05 -2.12
N HIS A 5 0.83 -9.16 -1.88
CA HIS A 5 1.38 -9.45 -0.56
C HIS A 5 2.68 -8.65 -0.34
N LYS A 6 3.00 -8.32 0.92
CA LYS A 6 4.22 -7.59 1.28
C LYS A 6 5.49 -8.27 0.72
N ASN A 7 5.54 -9.61 0.73
CA ASN A 7 6.66 -10.37 0.19
C ASN A 7 6.80 -10.22 -1.33
N THR A 8 5.69 -10.16 -2.06
CA THR A 8 5.68 -9.87 -3.50
C THR A 8 6.23 -8.47 -3.76
N VAL A 9 5.81 -7.46 -2.97
CA VAL A 9 6.34 -6.09 -3.08
C VAL A 9 7.84 -6.05 -2.82
N LYS A 10 8.33 -6.70 -1.75
CA LYS A 10 9.76 -6.81 -1.45
C LYS A 10 10.54 -7.47 -2.60
N SER A 11 10.01 -8.56 -3.16
CA SER A 11 10.62 -9.25 -4.30
C SER A 11 10.69 -8.37 -5.54
N LEU A 12 9.65 -7.57 -5.80
CA LEU A 12 9.63 -6.62 -6.93
C LEU A 12 10.65 -5.49 -6.75
N ILE A 13 10.80 -4.96 -5.54
CA ILE A 13 11.85 -3.96 -5.23
C ILE A 13 13.23 -4.58 -5.48
N ALA A 14 13.48 -5.79 -4.99
CA ALA A 14 14.76 -6.47 -5.19
C ALA A 14 15.06 -6.77 -6.67
N LYS A 15 14.04 -7.11 -7.47
CA LYS A 15 14.18 -7.46 -8.89
C LYS A 15 14.31 -6.24 -9.80
N ASN A 16 13.50 -5.21 -9.56
CA ASN A 16 13.35 -4.06 -10.46
C ASN A 16 14.06 -2.80 -9.96
N GLY A 17 14.59 -2.82 -8.74
CA GLY A 17 15.15 -1.65 -8.04
C GLY A 17 14.10 -0.69 -7.46
N TYR A 18 12.82 -0.92 -7.74
CA TYR A 18 11.71 -0.12 -7.19
C TYR A 18 10.36 -0.84 -7.28
N TRP A 19 9.39 -0.31 -6.54
CA TRP A 19 7.98 -0.67 -6.65
C TRP A 19 7.10 0.58 -6.62
N THR A 20 6.13 0.63 -7.52
CA THR A 20 5.07 1.66 -7.51
C THR A 20 3.71 0.99 -7.36
N GLY A 21 2.92 1.46 -6.41
CA GLY A 21 1.57 0.97 -6.17
C GLY A 21 0.80 1.81 -5.17
N PHE A 22 -0.28 1.26 -4.65
CA PHE A 22 -1.17 1.92 -3.69
C PHE A 22 -1.10 1.25 -2.33
N LEU A 23 -0.98 2.06 -1.28
CA LEU A 23 -1.20 1.68 0.12
C LEU A 23 -2.65 1.98 0.50
N VAL A 24 -3.29 1.02 1.16
CA VAL A 24 -4.70 1.12 1.55
C VAL A 24 -4.91 0.44 2.90
N ALA A 25 -5.76 0.99 3.77
CA ALA A 25 -6.14 0.30 5.00
C ALA A 25 -6.93 -1.00 4.69
N ASN A 26 -6.74 -2.04 5.48
CA ASN A 26 -7.11 -3.41 5.10
C ASN A 26 -8.61 -3.72 5.06
N LYS A 27 -9.49 -2.88 5.65
CA LYS A 27 -10.94 -3.03 5.52
C LYS A 27 -11.52 -2.22 4.36
N VAL A 28 -10.72 -1.42 3.68
CA VAL A 28 -11.17 -0.64 2.53
C VAL A 28 -11.45 -1.56 1.35
N ASN A 29 -12.65 -1.44 0.78
CA ASN A 29 -13.03 -2.15 -0.41
C ASN A 29 -12.21 -1.63 -1.62
N PRO A 30 -11.67 -2.50 -2.50
CA PRO A 30 -10.98 -2.09 -3.73
C PRO A 30 -11.77 -1.07 -4.59
N VAL A 31 -13.11 -1.12 -4.56
CA VAL A 31 -13.98 -0.17 -5.25
C VAL A 31 -13.78 1.25 -4.73
N HIS A 32 -13.47 1.46 -3.45
CA HIS A 32 -13.24 2.80 -2.88
C HIS A 32 -11.87 3.38 -3.23
N VAL A 33 -10.96 2.56 -3.78
CA VAL A 33 -9.66 3.04 -4.24
C VAL A 33 -9.73 3.53 -5.69
N LYS A 34 -10.53 2.86 -6.54
CA LYS A 34 -10.75 3.27 -7.94
C LYS A 34 -11.98 4.16 -8.15
N GLY A 35 -12.92 4.15 -7.21
CA GLY A 35 -14.14 4.94 -7.26
C GLY A 35 -13.93 6.35 -6.69
N CYS A 36 -15.03 7.08 -6.49
CA CYS A 36 -14.99 8.51 -6.19
C CYS A 36 -14.17 8.90 -4.94
N TRP A 37 -13.95 7.95 -4.02
CA TRP A 37 -13.35 8.20 -2.71
C TRP A 37 -11.82 8.20 -2.72
N HIS A 38 -11.19 7.63 -3.77
CA HIS A 38 -9.74 7.63 -3.99
C HIS A 38 -8.90 7.31 -2.74
N LEU A 39 -9.34 6.35 -1.92
CA LEU A 39 -8.73 6.04 -0.62
C LEU A 39 -7.36 5.34 -0.69
N GLY A 40 -6.76 5.25 -1.88
CA GLY A 40 -5.45 4.65 -2.09
C GLY A 40 -4.35 5.69 -2.14
N PHE A 41 -3.31 5.50 -1.33
CA PHE A 41 -2.15 6.37 -1.33
C PHE A 41 -1.09 5.82 -2.28
N ARG A 42 -0.86 6.51 -3.41
CA ARG A 42 0.15 6.10 -4.39
C ARG A 42 1.54 6.36 -3.84
N VAL A 43 2.41 5.35 -3.89
CA VAL A 43 3.82 5.46 -3.50
C VAL A 43 4.72 4.87 -4.57
N THR A 44 5.94 5.40 -4.66
CA THR A 44 7.06 4.75 -5.34
C THR A 44 8.17 4.62 -4.31
N VAL A 45 8.65 3.39 -4.10
CA VAL A 45 9.72 3.07 -3.13
C VAL A 45 10.80 2.28 -3.83
N SER A 46 12.05 2.57 -3.49
CA SER A 46 13.25 2.00 -4.11
C SER A 46 14.03 1.07 -3.18
N SER A 47 13.75 1.12 -1.87
CA SER A 47 14.37 0.23 -0.88
C SER A 47 13.35 -0.40 0.07
N ILE A 48 13.80 -1.43 0.80
CA ILE A 48 12.99 -2.06 1.85
C ILE A 48 12.79 -1.07 3.03
N GLU A 49 13.79 -0.26 3.39
CA GLU A 49 13.61 0.75 4.44
C GLU A 49 12.58 1.80 4.03
N GLU A 50 12.58 2.25 2.77
CA GLU A 50 11.58 3.18 2.26
C GLU A 50 10.18 2.59 2.31
N LEU A 51 10.04 1.30 1.94
CA LEU A 51 8.78 0.58 2.06
C LEU A 51 8.27 0.55 3.50
N ASP A 52 9.13 0.22 4.47
CA ASP A 52 8.72 0.16 5.88
C ASP A 52 8.39 1.55 6.44
N LYS A 53 9.14 2.60 6.06
CA LYS A 53 8.81 4.00 6.39
C LYS A 53 7.45 4.41 5.81
N ALA A 54 7.18 4.07 4.55
CA ALA A 54 5.92 4.38 3.89
C ALA A 54 4.74 3.66 4.55
N ILE A 55 4.90 2.38 4.92
CA ILE A 55 3.90 1.60 5.65
C ILE A 55 3.60 2.23 7.01
N ASN A 56 4.64 2.53 7.80
CA ASN A 56 4.47 3.07 9.14
C ASN A 56 3.80 4.45 9.11
N ARG A 57 4.24 5.33 8.20
CA ARG A 57 3.62 6.63 8.00
C ARG A 57 2.16 6.51 7.57
N PHE A 58 1.87 5.66 6.57
CA PHE A 58 0.50 5.45 6.11
C PHE A 58 -0.39 4.92 7.23
N ALA A 59 0.08 3.90 7.97
CA ALA A 59 -0.66 3.29 9.05
C ALA A 59 -0.97 4.30 10.18
N TYR A 60 0.00 5.14 10.56
CA TYR A 60 -0.20 6.15 11.60
C TYR A 60 -1.34 7.13 11.27
N TYR A 61 -1.43 7.60 10.02
CA TYR A 61 -2.41 8.62 9.63
C TYR A 61 -3.75 8.05 9.15
N ASN A 62 -3.78 6.82 8.60
CA ASN A 62 -4.94 6.33 7.84
C ASN A 62 -5.54 5.02 8.38
N CYS A 63 -4.80 4.26 9.19
CA CYS A 63 -5.33 3.03 9.77
C CYS A 63 -6.01 3.32 11.11
N ASN A 64 -7.26 2.90 11.25
CA ASN A 64 -8.06 3.08 12.48
C ASN A 64 -9.04 1.92 12.66
N ARG A 65 -9.90 1.98 13.69
CA ARG A 65 -10.86 0.90 13.99
C ARG A 65 -11.84 0.64 12.83
N GLU A 66 -12.20 1.67 12.08
CA GLU A 66 -13.19 1.63 10.99
C GLU A 66 -12.58 1.11 9.69
N LEU A 67 -11.45 1.70 9.28
CA LEU A 67 -10.76 1.41 8.01
C LEU A 67 -9.80 0.21 8.11
N GLY A 68 -9.50 -0.23 9.33
CA GLY A 68 -8.63 -1.35 9.62
C GLY A 68 -7.25 -0.91 10.13
N ASN A 69 -6.58 -1.83 10.84
CA ASN A 69 -5.31 -1.59 11.53
C ASN A 69 -4.08 -2.12 10.78
N ARG A 70 -4.25 -2.60 9.55
CA ARG A 70 -3.16 -3.13 8.70
C ARG A 70 -3.18 -2.46 7.34
N VAL A 71 -2.03 -2.46 6.68
CA VAL A 71 -1.86 -1.94 5.32
C VAL A 71 -1.96 -3.07 4.30
N SER A 72 -2.76 -2.85 3.27
CA SER A 72 -2.85 -3.67 2.06
C SER A 72 -2.18 -2.96 0.89
N PHE A 73 -1.61 -3.73 -0.03
CA PHE A 73 -0.88 -3.23 -1.19
C PHE A 73 -1.66 -3.59 -2.45
N TYR A 74 -1.71 -2.66 -3.40
CA TYR A 74 -2.30 -2.89 -4.71
C TYR A 74 -1.37 -2.41 -5.81
N LYS A 75 -1.32 -3.16 -6.90
CA LYS A 75 -0.61 -2.74 -8.12
C LYS A 75 -1.23 -1.46 -8.67
N LYS A 76 -0.39 -0.54 -9.17
CA LYS A 76 -0.82 0.68 -9.89
C LYS A 76 -1.73 0.33 -11.07
#